data_AF-A0A847D0P9-F1
#
_entry.id   AF-A0A847D0P9-F1
#
_cell.length_a   1.000
_cell.length_b   1.000
_cell.length_c   1.000
_cell.angle_alpha   90.00
_cell.angle_beta   90.00
_cell.angle_gamma   90.00
#
_symmetry.space_group_name_H-M   'P 1'
#
loop_
_entity.id
_entity.type
_entity.pdbx_description
1 polymer ?
#
loop_
_entity_poly.entity_id
_entity_poly.type
_entity_poly.pdbx_seq_one_letter_code
_entity_poly.pdbx_strand_id
1 'polypeptide(L)'
;MATQRQRTASKKNIKKALKTWKLMTHRQRALAQPNGRKRAKPGSTGEGNYYRIEIREKSQFSSFRTQDVGERGGIQRIAGHRPSGSWDTQAWLIEKPLANIVGDTLKSRHKDVQEVFDSLGSKPKLVKGDIFQAKPERNVPEKDKPTDAMKKAYEARRKG
;
A
#
# COMPACT_ATOMS: atom_id res chain seq x y z
N MET A 1 -9.22 -34.85 -31.23
CA MET A 1 -10.36 -33.92 -31.04
C MET A 1 -11.10 -34.25 -29.74
N ALA A 2 -11.58 -33.24 -29.00
CA ALA A 2 -12.35 -33.48 -27.78
C ALA A 2 -13.72 -34.10 -28.06
N THR A 3 -14.08 -35.14 -27.32
CA THR A 3 -15.32 -35.91 -27.48
C THR A 3 -16.56 -35.10 -27.08
N GLN A 4 -17.74 -35.49 -27.57
CA GLN A 4 -19.00 -34.80 -27.28
C GLN A 4 -19.33 -34.78 -25.78
N ARG A 5 -18.95 -35.84 -25.05
CA ARG A 5 -19.04 -35.90 -23.58
C ARG A 5 -18.09 -34.89 -22.91
N GLN A 6 -16.85 -34.74 -23.41
CA GLN A 6 -15.91 -33.73 -22.89
C GLN A 6 -16.40 -32.30 -23.14
N ARG A 7 -16.99 -32.03 -24.31
CA ARG A 7 -17.57 -30.71 -24.63
C ARG A 7 -18.75 -30.35 -23.73
N THR A 8 -19.66 -31.30 -23.45
CA THR A 8 -20.81 -31.06 -22.58
C THR A 8 -20.41 -30.90 -21.11
N ALA A 9 -19.46 -31.70 -20.62
CA ALA A 9 -18.89 -31.54 -19.28
C ALA A 9 -18.21 -30.18 -19.12
N SER A 10 -17.42 -29.74 -20.11
CA SER A 10 -16.76 -28.43 -20.10
C SER A 10 -17.78 -27.28 -20.05
N LYS A 11 -18.83 -27.32 -20.89
CA LYS A 11 -19.93 -26.33 -20.84
C LYS A 11 -20.65 -26.28 -19.47
N LYS A 12 -20.93 -27.45 -18.87
CA LYS A 12 -21.55 -27.52 -17.53
C LYS A 12 -20.64 -26.92 -16.45
N ASN A 13 -19.34 -27.19 -16.52
CA ASN A 13 -18.37 -26.65 -15.58
C ASN A 13 -18.22 -25.13 -15.72
N ILE A 14 -18.16 -24.61 -16.95
CA ILE A 14 -18.15 -23.17 -17.22
C ILE A 14 -19.42 -22.50 -16.65
N LYS A 15 -20.59 -23.10 -16.84
CA LYS A 15 -21.86 -22.55 -16.31
C LYS A 15 -21.89 -22.54 -14.78
N LYS A 16 -21.36 -23.58 -14.12
CA LYS A 16 -21.19 -23.62 -12.65
C LYS A 16 -20.20 -22.57 -12.15
N ALA A 17 -19.07 -22.41 -12.84
CA ALA A 17 -18.06 -21.39 -12.52
C ALA A 17 -18.63 -19.96 -12.69
N LEU A 18 -19.41 -19.70 -13.74
CA LEU A 18 -20.09 -18.41 -13.93
C LEU A 18 -21.13 -18.13 -12.85
N LYS A 19 -21.91 -19.14 -12.44
CA LYS A 19 -22.92 -18.99 -11.38
C LYS A 19 -22.27 -18.66 -10.04
N THR A 20 -21.19 -19.36 -9.68
CA THR A 20 -20.41 -19.09 -8.46
C THR A 20 -19.75 -17.71 -8.52
N TRP A 21 -19.17 -17.31 -9.66
CA TRP A 21 -18.57 -15.99 -9.85
C TRP A 21 -19.56 -14.84 -9.68
N LYS A 22 -20.80 -15.00 -10.17
CA LYS A 22 -21.86 -13.99 -10.01
C LYS A 22 -22.33 -13.82 -8.57
N LEU A 23 -22.26 -14.88 -7.77
CA LEU A 23 -22.66 -14.88 -6.35
C LEU A 23 -21.54 -14.42 -5.40
N MET A 24 -20.30 -14.28 -5.89
CA MET A 24 -19.18 -13.82 -5.09
C MET A 24 -19.17 -12.29 -4.92
N THR A 25 -18.89 -11.84 -3.69
CA THR A 25 -18.61 -10.44 -3.40
C THR A 25 -17.33 -9.96 -4.11
N HIS A 26 -17.14 -8.64 -4.20
CA HIS A 26 -15.94 -8.05 -4.82
C HIS A 26 -14.63 -8.57 -4.18
N ARG A 27 -14.63 -8.79 -2.86
CA ARG A 27 -13.50 -9.35 -2.11
C ARG A 27 -13.27 -10.83 -2.42
N GLN A 28 -14.34 -11.63 -2.49
CA GLN A 28 -14.24 -13.06 -2.83
C GLN A 28 -13.73 -13.26 -4.26
N ARG A 29 -14.17 -12.44 -5.22
CA ARG A 29 -13.67 -12.46 -6.60
C ARG A 29 -12.18 -12.12 -6.66
N ALA A 30 -11.73 -11.09 -5.93
CA ALA A 30 -10.32 -10.72 -5.87
C ALA A 30 -9.43 -11.82 -5.27
N LEU A 31 -9.92 -12.56 -4.28
CA LEU A 31 -9.20 -13.69 -3.66
C LEU A 31 -9.22 -14.97 -4.51
N ALA A 32 -10.25 -15.17 -5.33
CA ALA A 32 -10.37 -16.33 -6.22
C ALA A 32 -9.49 -16.21 -7.48
N GLN A 33 -9.10 -15.00 -7.86
CA GLN A 33 -8.15 -14.74 -8.94
C GLN A 33 -6.78 -15.37 -8.62
N PRO A 34 -6.20 -16.22 -9.50
CA PRO A 34 -4.87 -16.80 -9.30
C PRO A 34 -3.79 -15.74 -9.01
N ASN A 35 -3.92 -14.58 -9.66
CA ASN A 35 -3.01 -13.43 -9.50
C ASN A 35 -3.23 -12.67 -8.18
N GLY A 36 -4.42 -12.72 -7.59
CA GLY A 36 -4.78 -12.00 -6.36
C GLY A 36 -4.39 -12.73 -5.07
N ARG A 37 -4.22 -14.05 -5.12
CA ARG A 37 -4.00 -14.92 -3.95
C ARG A 37 -2.54 -15.01 -3.50
N LYS A 38 -1.58 -14.67 -4.37
CA LYS A 38 -0.14 -14.91 -4.16
C LYS A 38 0.75 -13.68 -4.31
N ARG A 39 0.20 -12.47 -4.52
CA ARG A 39 1.07 -11.29 -4.67
C ARG A 39 1.80 -11.02 -3.36
N ALA A 40 3.11 -11.21 -3.37
CA ALA A 40 3.97 -10.84 -2.27
C ALA A 40 3.80 -9.35 -1.95
N LYS A 41 3.97 -8.97 -0.67
CA LYS A 41 3.96 -7.56 -0.31
C LYS A 41 5.15 -6.89 -1.01
N PRO A 42 5.00 -5.66 -1.54
CA PRO A 42 6.14 -4.92 -2.06
C PRO A 42 7.29 -4.92 -1.04
N GLY A 43 8.46 -5.31 -1.50
CA GLY A 43 9.68 -5.46 -0.71
C GLY A 43 9.80 -6.70 0.17
N SER A 44 8.77 -7.55 0.33
CA SER A 44 8.88 -8.72 1.21
C SER A 44 9.77 -9.86 0.69
N THR A 45 10.01 -9.90 -0.63
CA THR A 45 10.85 -10.94 -1.27
C THR A 45 12.27 -10.47 -1.57
N GLY A 46 12.57 -9.16 -1.49
CA GLY A 46 13.86 -8.62 -1.94
C GLY A 46 13.95 -8.40 -3.47
N GLU A 47 12.99 -8.91 -4.24
CA GLU A 47 13.04 -8.94 -5.72
C GLU A 47 12.18 -7.84 -6.38
N GLY A 48 11.55 -6.97 -5.59
CA GLY A 48 10.71 -5.90 -6.11
C GLY A 48 11.49 -4.64 -6.50
N ASN A 49 10.84 -3.73 -7.24
CA ASN A 49 11.42 -2.45 -7.65
C ASN A 49 11.42 -1.38 -6.56
N TYR A 50 10.82 -1.66 -5.40
CA TYR A 50 10.62 -0.68 -4.34
C TYR A 50 11.15 -1.18 -3.01
N TYR A 51 11.82 -0.29 -2.27
CA TYR A 51 11.94 -0.38 -0.83
C TYR A 51 10.62 0.05 -0.19
N ARG A 52 10.21 -0.64 0.87
CA ARG A 52 8.99 -0.35 1.62
C ARG A 52 9.33 0.10 3.03
N ILE A 53 9.00 1.33 3.39
CA ILE A 53 9.20 1.86 4.74
C ILE A 53 7.86 1.85 5.47
N GLU A 54 7.69 0.92 6.41
CA GLU A 54 6.50 0.85 7.26
C GLU A 54 6.62 1.83 8.43
N ILE A 55 5.65 2.72 8.52
CA ILE A 55 5.60 3.77 9.55
C ILE A 55 4.65 3.36 10.67
N ARG A 56 3.55 2.71 10.30
CA ARG A 56 2.48 2.31 11.21
C ARG A 56 2.01 0.89 10.89
N GLU A 57 1.52 0.22 11.92
CA GLU A 57 0.99 -1.13 11.78
C GLU A 57 -0.25 -1.15 10.89
N LYS A 58 -0.33 -2.18 10.05
CA LYS A 58 -1.46 -2.38 9.14
C LYS A 58 -2.80 -2.57 9.89
N SER A 59 -2.76 -3.16 11.09
CA SER A 59 -3.90 -3.43 11.97
C SER A 59 -4.68 -2.17 12.35
N GLN A 60 -4.04 -1.00 12.31
CA GLN A 60 -4.66 0.28 12.66
C GLN A 60 -5.59 0.83 11.57
N PHE A 61 -5.67 0.19 10.40
CA PHE A 61 -6.37 0.71 9.23
C PHE A 61 -7.37 -0.30 8.65
N SER A 62 -8.48 0.24 8.15
CA SER A 62 -9.59 -0.53 7.55
C SER A 62 -9.43 -0.69 6.03
N SER A 63 -8.89 0.32 5.35
CA SER A 63 -8.64 0.31 3.91
C SER A 63 -7.39 1.11 3.56
N PHE A 64 -6.86 0.92 2.35
CA PHE A 64 -5.63 1.55 1.89
C PHE A 64 -5.81 2.18 0.52
N ARG A 65 -5.10 3.28 0.27
CA ARG A 65 -4.99 3.94 -1.04
C ARG A 65 -3.53 4.28 -1.31
N THR A 66 -3.07 3.94 -2.51
CA THR A 66 -1.75 4.35 -3.01
C THR A 66 -1.88 5.67 -3.75
N GLN A 67 -0.93 6.57 -3.53
CA GLN A 67 -0.82 7.86 -4.18
C GLN A 67 0.64 8.06 -4.60
N ASP A 68 0.89 8.42 -5.85
CA ASP A 68 2.21 8.90 -6.26
C ASP A 68 2.44 10.29 -5.68
N VAL A 69 3.60 10.51 -5.08
CA VAL A 69 3.96 11.78 -4.43
C VAL A 69 5.35 12.17 -4.91
N GLY A 70 5.48 13.30 -5.61
CA GLY A 70 6.73 13.74 -6.24
C GLY A 70 6.72 13.57 -7.77
N GLU A 71 7.91 13.61 -8.39
CA GLU A 71 8.06 13.33 -9.82
C GLU A 71 7.60 11.90 -10.16
N ARG A 72 7.11 11.73 -11.39
CA ARG A 72 6.41 10.52 -11.82
C ARG A 72 7.28 9.26 -11.65
N GLY A 73 6.85 8.36 -10.78
CA GLY A 73 7.38 6.99 -10.63
C GLY A 73 8.22 6.74 -9.38
N GLY A 74 8.86 7.77 -8.81
CA GLY A 74 9.92 7.54 -7.82
C GLY A 74 9.46 7.17 -6.41
N ILE A 75 8.39 7.81 -5.93
CA ILE A 75 7.94 7.73 -4.53
C ILE A 75 6.43 7.57 -4.48
N GLN A 76 5.96 6.56 -3.75
CA GLN A 76 4.53 6.34 -3.52
C GLN A 76 4.21 6.34 -2.04
N ARG A 77 3.11 7.00 -1.69
CA ARG A 77 2.52 6.99 -0.36
C ARG A 77 1.41 5.95 -0.29
N ILE A 78 1.51 5.04 0.68
CA ILE A 78 0.41 4.18 1.08
C ILE A 78 -0.31 4.85 2.25
N ALA A 79 -1.46 5.47 1.97
CA ALA A 79 -2.34 6.02 2.99
C ALA A 79 -3.33 4.95 3.46
N GLY A 80 -3.52 4.84 4.78
CA GLY A 80 -4.50 3.98 5.41
C GLY A 80 -5.66 4.81 5.97
N HIS A 81 -6.88 4.33 5.76
CA HIS A 81 -8.09 4.88 6.37
C HIS A 81 -8.31 4.25 7.75
N ARG A 82 -8.41 5.08 8.78
CA ARG A 82 -8.65 4.62 10.15
C ARG A 82 -10.14 4.36 10.39
N PRO A 83 -10.49 3.50 11.38
CA PRO A 83 -11.87 3.34 11.81
C PRO A 83 -12.55 4.65 12.23
N SER A 84 -11.77 5.63 12.73
CA SER A 84 -12.25 6.96 13.10
C SER A 84 -12.59 7.89 11.92
N GLY A 85 -12.35 7.47 10.67
CA GLY A 85 -12.62 8.26 9.47
C GLY A 85 -11.45 9.11 8.97
N SER A 86 -10.34 9.16 9.71
CA SER A 86 -9.15 9.89 9.29
C SER A 86 -8.26 9.09 8.33
N TRP A 87 -7.46 9.80 7.54
CA TRP A 87 -6.43 9.20 6.70
C TRP A 87 -5.05 9.49 7.27
N ASP A 88 -4.20 8.48 7.25
CA ASP A 88 -2.87 8.54 7.83
C ASP A 88 -1.89 7.72 6.98
N THR A 89 -0.62 8.12 6.91
CA THR A 89 0.39 7.33 6.19
C THR A 89 0.66 6.02 6.92
N GLN A 90 0.57 4.90 6.20
CA GLN A 90 0.94 3.57 6.67
C GLN A 90 2.36 3.23 6.28
N ALA A 91 2.73 3.50 5.02
CA ALA A 91 4.05 3.21 4.49
C ALA A 91 4.41 4.11 3.31
N TRP A 92 5.71 4.25 3.07
CA TRP A 92 6.27 4.81 1.83
C TRP A 92 6.85 3.68 0.97
N LEU A 93 6.72 3.81 -0.34
CA LEU A 93 7.41 3.01 -1.34
C LEU A 93 8.40 3.91 -2.08
N ILE A 94 9.66 3.51 -2.14
CA ILE A 94 10.72 4.27 -2.82
C ILE A 94 11.36 3.34 -3.82
N GLU A 95 11.45 3.77 -5.08
CA GLU A 95 12.10 2.97 -6.11
C GLU A 95 13.58 2.73 -5.78
N LYS A 96 14.05 1.51 -6.07
CA LYS A 96 15.43 1.11 -5.79
C LYS A 96 16.49 2.01 -6.41
N PRO A 97 16.35 2.54 -7.64
CA PRO A 97 17.33 3.46 -8.21
C PRO A 97 17.49 4.77 -7.41
N LEU A 98 16.47 5.15 -6.62
CA LEU A 98 16.46 6.41 -5.88
C LEU A 98 17.02 6.27 -4.46
N ALA A 99 17.27 5.06 -3.96
CA ALA A 99 17.82 4.86 -2.63
C ALA A 99 18.79 3.68 -2.57
N ASN A 100 19.75 3.74 -1.66
CA ASN A 100 20.70 2.67 -1.44
C ASN A 100 20.66 2.25 0.03
N ILE A 101 20.84 0.94 0.26
CA ILE A 101 21.03 0.41 1.61
C ILE A 101 22.47 0.71 2.02
N VAL A 102 22.65 1.36 3.17
CA VAL A 102 23.96 1.66 3.75
C VAL A 102 23.95 1.15 5.19
N GLY A 103 24.57 -0.01 5.42
CA GLY A 103 24.45 -0.72 6.70
C GLY A 103 23.03 -1.26 6.88
N ASP A 104 22.35 -0.84 7.96
CA ASP A 104 20.99 -1.24 8.30
C ASP A 104 19.92 -0.18 7.94
N THR A 105 20.29 0.88 7.21
CA THR A 105 19.39 2.00 6.88
C THR A 105 19.37 2.30 5.39
N LEU A 106 18.31 2.99 4.95
CA LEU A 106 18.25 3.61 3.63
C LEU A 106 18.91 4.98 3.63
N LYS A 107 19.62 5.29 2.55
CA LYS A 107 20.11 6.63 2.22
C LYS A 107 19.82 6.95 0.77
N SER A 108 19.56 8.22 0.48
CA SER A 108 19.32 8.71 -0.87
C SER A 108 20.10 10.00 -1.11
N ARG A 109 20.46 10.25 -2.37
CA ARG A 109 20.96 11.54 -2.85
C ARG A 109 19.86 12.37 -3.53
N HIS A 110 18.68 11.78 -3.74
CA HIS A 110 17.54 12.44 -4.36
C HIS A 110 16.80 13.30 -3.33
N LYS A 111 16.56 14.56 -3.67
CA LYS A 111 15.97 15.54 -2.74
C LYS A 111 14.61 15.08 -2.21
N ASP A 112 13.69 14.67 -3.08
CA ASP A 112 12.35 14.23 -2.66
C ASP A 112 12.37 13.03 -1.71
N VAL A 113 13.34 12.13 -1.88
CA VAL A 113 13.50 10.96 -1.00
C VAL A 113 14.10 11.38 0.35
N GLN A 114 15.02 12.35 0.34
CA GLN A 114 15.54 12.94 1.57
C GLN A 114 14.45 13.65 2.35
N GLU A 115 13.58 14.42 1.68
CA GLU A 115 12.43 15.05 2.33
C GLU A 115 11.53 14.03 3.02
N VAL A 116 11.28 12.88 2.37
CA VAL A 116 10.56 11.76 3.01
C VAL A 116 11.32 11.24 4.24
N PHE A 117 12.63 11.04 4.16
CA PHE A 117 13.42 10.53 5.28
C PHE A 117 13.48 11.50 6.46
N ASP A 118 13.58 12.79 6.18
CA ASP A 118 13.65 13.87 7.17
C ASP A 118 12.30 14.07 7.87
N SER A 119 11.20 13.75 7.17
CA SER A 119 9.86 13.79 7.72
C SER A 119 9.63 12.69 8.77
N LEU A 120 10.26 11.51 8.62
CA LEU A 120 10.11 10.38 9.53
C LEU A 120 10.63 10.68 10.94
N GLY A 121 9.93 10.17 11.95
CA GLY A 121 10.35 10.31 13.36
C GLY A 121 11.56 9.46 13.74
N SER A 122 12.05 8.60 12.84
CA SER A 122 13.32 7.89 12.99
C SER A 122 13.86 7.47 11.62
N LYS A 123 15.17 7.25 11.53
CA LYS A 123 15.78 6.65 10.34
C LYS A 123 15.15 5.28 10.03
N PRO A 124 14.87 4.95 8.75
CA PRO A 124 14.35 3.65 8.37
C PRO A 124 15.35 2.54 8.68
N LYS A 125 14.96 1.55 9.50
CA LYS A 125 15.80 0.39 9.83
C LYS A 125 15.34 -0.84 9.08
N LEU A 126 16.28 -1.60 8.52
CA LEU A 126 15.99 -2.83 7.80
C LEU A 126 15.36 -3.86 8.73
N VAL A 127 14.24 -4.45 8.28
CA VAL A 127 13.54 -5.53 8.99
C VAL A 127 13.74 -6.85 8.26
N LYS A 128 13.41 -6.89 6.96
CA LYS A 128 13.57 -8.09 6.12
C LYS A 128 13.43 -7.76 4.63
N GLY A 129 14.18 -8.45 3.78
CA GLY A 129 14.14 -8.20 2.33
C GLY A 129 14.43 -6.74 2.01
N ASP A 130 13.45 -6.05 1.43
CA ASP A 130 13.47 -4.60 1.18
C ASP A 130 12.48 -3.82 2.09
N ILE A 131 12.07 -4.41 3.21
CA ILE A 131 11.17 -3.80 4.19
C ILE A 131 11.99 -3.13 5.29
N PHE A 132 11.73 -1.85 5.48
CA PHE A 132 12.27 -1.01 6.52
C PHE A 132 11.16 -0.55 7.46
N GLN A 133 11.50 -0.22 8.70
CA GLN A 133 10.58 0.35 9.67
C GLN A 133 11.10 1.68 10.18
N ALA A 134 10.21 2.66 10.28
CA ALA A 134 10.50 3.98 10.84
C ALA A 134 9.38 4.40 11.78
N LYS A 135 9.68 5.33 12.70
CA LYS A 135 8.65 5.97 13.52
C LYS A 135 7.89 7.00 12.68
N PRO A 136 6.58 7.19 12.93
CA PRO A 136 5.87 8.31 12.35
C PRO A 136 6.51 9.64 12.74
N GLU A 137 6.36 10.64 11.87
CA GLU A 137 6.63 12.03 12.24
C GLU A 137 5.94 12.35 13.57
N ARG A 138 6.51 13.29 14.34
CA ARG A 138 6.12 13.62 15.72
C ARG A 138 4.60 13.45 15.91
N ASN A 139 4.24 12.39 16.62
CA ASN A 139 2.89 11.86 16.67
C ASN A 139 1.97 12.87 17.35
N VAL A 140 1.15 13.61 16.59
CA VAL A 140 -0.01 14.30 17.16
C VAL A 140 -0.99 13.21 17.60
N PRO A 141 -1.28 13.08 18.91
CA PRO A 141 -2.21 12.07 19.41
C PRO A 141 -3.56 12.16 18.70
N GLU A 142 -4.23 11.01 18.49
CA GLU A 142 -5.49 10.97 17.75
C GLU A 142 -6.59 11.83 18.39
N LYS A 143 -6.60 11.95 19.72
CA LYS A 143 -7.49 12.86 20.49
C LYS A 143 -7.32 14.34 20.11
N ASP A 144 -6.15 14.70 19.59
CA ASP A 144 -5.78 16.07 19.24
C ASP A 144 -5.98 16.33 17.73
N LYS A 145 -6.53 15.35 16.99
CA LYS A 145 -6.96 15.50 15.60
C LYS A 145 -8.48 15.74 15.53
N PRO A 146 -8.99 16.57 14.61
CA PRO A 146 -8.27 17.25 13.53
C PRO A 146 -7.48 18.46 14.01
N THR A 147 -6.23 18.59 13.55
CA THR A 147 -5.39 19.76 13.83
C THR A 147 -5.95 21.00 13.15
N ASP A 148 -5.57 22.20 13.62
CA ASP A 148 -6.06 23.45 13.01
C ASP A 148 -5.71 23.57 11.52
N ALA A 149 -4.59 23.00 11.09
CA ALA A 149 -4.25 22.88 9.67
C ALA A 149 -5.25 22.00 8.90
N MET A 150 -5.71 20.89 9.49
CA MET A 150 -6.73 20.02 8.89
C MET A 150 -8.10 20.72 8.84
N LYS A 151 -8.47 21.47 9.88
CA LYS A 151 -9.71 22.26 9.90
C LYS A 151 -9.70 23.34 8.81
N LYS A 152 -8.61 24.11 8.69
CA LYS A 152 -8.44 25.11 7.63
C LYS A 152 -8.52 24.50 6.23
N ALA A 153 -7.89 23.35 6.02
CA ALA A 153 -7.97 22.64 4.74
C ALA A 153 -9.39 22.13 4.42
N TYR A 154 -10.13 21.68 5.45
CA TYR A 154 -11.53 21.27 5.29
C TYR A 154 -12.44 22.46 4.95
N GLU A 155 -12.27 23.59 5.63
CA GLU A 155 -13.02 24.82 5.35
C GLU A 155 -12.72 25.40 3.97
N ALA A 156 -11.45 25.42 3.55
CA ALA A 156 -11.07 25.87 2.21
C ALA A 156 -11.73 25.03 1.11
N ARG A 157 -11.85 23.72 1.32
CA ARG A 157 -12.49 22.80 0.37
C ARG A 157 -14.02 22.89 0.36
N ARG A 158 -14.63 23.41 1.43
CA ARG A 158 -16.08 23.62 1.54
C ARG A 158 -16.53 24.96 0.93
N LYS A 159 -15.61 25.92 0.79
CA LYS A 159 -15.88 27.26 0.24
C LYS A 159 -15.58 27.40 -1.27
N GLY A 160 -15.13 26.35 -1.94
CA GLY A 160 -14.98 26.27 -3.40
C GLY A 160 -15.97 25.30 -4.00
#